data_AF-A0A524QJK1-F1
#
_entry.id   AF-A0A524QJK1-F1
#
_cell.length_a   1.000
_cell.length_b   1.000
_cell.length_c   1.000
_cell.angle_alpha   90.00
_cell.angle_beta   90.00
_cell.angle_gamma   90.00
#
_symmetry.space_group_name_H-M   'P 1'
#
loop_
_entity.id
_entity.type
_entity.pdbx_description
1 polymer ?
#
loop_
_entity_poly.entity_id
_entity_poly.type
_entity_poly.pdbx_seq_one_letter_code
_entity_poly.pdbx_strand_id
1 'polypeptide(L)'
;MADRGGQPGNKNAEGKRLFAHAIRRAVLADDGKLLRQIADALATKAATGDVPAIKELADRLDGKSVQALEHGGLDGAAAVSVTIAKQDSGA
;
A
#
# COMPACT_ATOMS: atom_id res chain seq x y z
N MET A 1 -18.11 0.88 -10.79
CA MET A 1 -16.65 0.87 -10.57
C MET A 1 -16.32 2.13 -9.77
N ALA A 2 -16.29 2.05 -8.43
CA ALA A 2 -16.08 3.21 -7.58
C ALA A 2 -14.58 3.48 -7.42
N ASP A 3 -14.19 4.70 -7.78
CA ASP A 3 -12.84 5.23 -7.61
C ASP A 3 -12.37 5.08 -6.17
N ARG A 4 -11.23 4.42 -5.99
CA ARG A 4 -10.49 4.33 -4.72
C ARG A 4 -9.77 5.64 -4.39
N GLY A 5 -10.49 6.76 -4.47
CA GLY A 5 -10.06 8.08 -4.02
C GLY A 5 -10.46 8.30 -2.57
N GLY A 6 -9.62 9.00 -1.79
CA GLY A 6 -9.99 9.44 -0.45
C GLY A 6 -11.25 10.31 -0.46
N GLN A 7 -11.81 10.58 0.72
CA GLN A 7 -13.04 11.39 0.87
C GLN A 7 -13.03 12.62 -0.07
N PRO A 8 -14.15 12.93 -0.76
CA PRO A 8 -14.26 14.12 -1.60
C PRO A 8 -13.78 15.36 -0.83
N GLY A 9 -12.74 16.03 -1.33
CA GLY A 9 -12.10 17.18 -0.68
C GLY A 9 -10.85 16.88 0.16
N ASN A 10 -10.41 15.62 0.27
CA ASN A 10 -9.18 15.26 0.97
C ASN A 10 -7.92 15.65 0.18
N LYS A 11 -7.36 16.82 0.50
CA LYS A 11 -6.09 17.33 -0.05
C LYS A 11 -4.85 16.77 0.63
N ASN A 12 -4.97 15.94 1.67
CA ASN A 12 -3.81 15.43 2.40
C ASN A 12 -2.89 14.52 1.56
N ALA A 13 -3.41 13.97 0.47
CA ALA A 13 -2.63 13.18 -0.48
C ALA A 13 -1.96 14.03 -1.58
N GLU A 14 -2.45 15.25 -1.81
CA GLU A 14 -1.94 16.19 -2.80
C GLU A 14 -0.61 16.78 -2.27
N GLY A 15 0.52 16.20 -2.69
CA GLY A 15 1.86 16.73 -2.39
C GLY A 15 2.71 15.90 -1.43
N LYS A 16 2.14 14.98 -0.64
CA LYS A 16 2.94 14.14 0.31
C LYS A 16 3.64 12.94 -0.33
N ARG A 17 3.49 12.75 -1.65
CA ARG A 17 4.00 11.58 -2.39
C ARG A 17 5.06 11.92 -3.44
N LEU A 18 5.78 13.03 -3.29
CA LEU A 18 6.80 13.49 -4.26
C LEU A 18 7.76 12.37 -4.68
N PHE A 19 8.22 11.56 -3.72
CA PHE A 19 9.10 10.42 -4.00
C PHE A 19 8.42 9.34 -4.84
N ALA A 20 7.22 8.91 -4.48
CA ALA A 20 6.48 7.90 -5.26
C ALA A 20 6.16 8.40 -6.68
N HIS A 21 5.87 9.70 -6.84
CA HIS A 21 5.69 10.32 -8.16
C HIS A 21 6.99 10.34 -8.97
N ALA A 22 8.12 10.67 -8.35
CA ALA A 22 9.43 10.65 -9.00
C ALA A 22 9.81 9.24 -9.49
N ILE A 23 9.63 8.22 -8.64
CA ILE A 23 9.88 6.82 -9.00
C ILE A 23 8.98 6.39 -10.17
N ARG A 24 7.67 6.67 -10.10
CA ARG A 24 6.75 6.34 -11.20
C ARG A 24 7.16 7.01 -12.50
N ARG A 25 7.52 8.30 -12.47
CA ARG A 25 7.98 9.03 -13.65
C ARG A 25 9.24 8.40 -14.24
N ALA A 26 10.21 8.03 -13.40
CA ALA A 26 11.44 7.39 -13.86
C ALA A 26 11.17 6.03 -14.52
N VAL A 27 10.31 5.20 -13.91
CA VAL A 27 9.93 3.89 -14.46
C VAL A 27 9.20 4.03 -15.79
N LEU A 28 8.27 4.98 -15.90
CA LEU A 28 7.52 5.22 -17.15
C LEU A 28 8.40 5.80 -18.26
N ALA A 29 9.34 6.68 -17.93
CA ALA A 29 10.24 7.30 -18.90
C ALA A 29 11.23 6.30 -19.54
N ASP A 30 11.54 5.19 -18.86
CA ASP A 30 12.44 4.13 -19.33
C ASP A 30 11.67 2.88 -19.81
N ASP A 31 10.39 3.03 -20.19
CA ASP A 31 9.50 1.94 -20.63
C ASP A 31 9.48 0.72 -19.68
N GLY A 32 9.69 0.95 -18.39
CA GLY A 32 9.74 -0.10 -17.37
C GLY A 32 11.02 -0.93 -17.35
N LYS A 33 12.08 -0.57 -18.10
CA LYS A 33 13.38 -1.28 -18.07
C LYS A 33 14.00 -1.26 -16.68
N LEU A 34 14.01 -0.13 -15.98
CA LEU A 34 14.41 -0.07 -14.57
C LEU A 34 13.67 -1.11 -13.70
N LEU A 35 12.35 -1.26 -13.90
CA LEU A 35 11.55 -2.18 -13.10
C LEU A 35 11.91 -3.65 -13.39
N ARG A 36 12.16 -3.98 -14.67
CA ARG A 36 12.66 -5.31 -15.07
C ARG A 36 14.01 -5.63 -14.45
N GLN A 37 14.96 -4.68 -14.49
CA GLN A 37 16.28 -4.88 -13.86
C GLN A 37 16.19 -5.14 -12.36
N ILE A 38 15.29 -4.43 -11.66
CA ILE A 38 15.05 -4.66 -10.23
C ILE A 38 14.45 -6.05 -9.99
N ALA A 39 13.53 -6.50 -10.85
CA ALA A 39 12.94 -7.83 -10.77
C ALA A 39 13.99 -8.93 -10.98
N ASP A 40 14.87 -8.78 -11.96
CA ASP A 40 15.97 -9.72 -12.23
C ASP A 40 16.96 -9.78 -11.05
N ALA A 41 17.28 -8.63 -10.46
CA ALA A 41 18.14 -8.55 -9.27
C ALA A 41 17.49 -9.24 -8.05
N LEU A 42 16.18 -9.06 -7.85
CA LEU A 42 15.44 -9.74 -6.80
C LEU A 42 15.47 -11.26 -6.98
N ALA A 43 15.21 -11.75 -8.19
CA ALA A 43 15.24 -13.17 -8.52
C ALA A 43 16.64 -13.77 -8.32
N THR A 44 17.68 -13.07 -8.78
CA THR A 44 19.08 -13.48 -8.60
C THR A 44 19.42 -13.58 -7.12
N LYS A 45 19.05 -12.57 -6.32
CA LYS A 45 19.34 -12.55 -4.89
C LYS A 45 18.61 -13.67 -4.15
N ALA A 46 17.36 -13.94 -4.49
CA ALA A 46 16.62 -15.08 -3.98
C ALA A 46 17.32 -16.41 -4.31
N ALA A 47 17.78 -16.57 -5.56
CA ALA A 47 18.51 -17.77 -5.99
C ALA A 47 19.83 -17.99 -5.23
N THR A 48 20.47 -16.93 -4.73
CA THR A 48 21.68 -17.04 -3.88
C THR A 48 21.40 -17.44 -2.43
N GLY A 49 20.14 -17.69 -2.05
CA GLY A 49 19.76 -18.13 -0.70
C GLY A 49 19.39 -16.99 0.26
N ASP A 50 19.23 -15.75 -0.21
CA ASP A 50 18.78 -14.63 0.61
C ASP A 50 17.32 -14.83 1.03
N VAL A 51 17.11 -15.25 2.28
CA VAL A 51 15.79 -15.56 2.84
C VAL A 51 14.78 -14.40 2.70
N PRO A 52 15.15 -13.12 2.94
CA PRO A 52 14.25 -12.00 2.68
C PRO A 52 13.79 -11.90 1.22
N ALA A 53 14.71 -12.02 0.26
CA ALA A 53 14.39 -12.00 -1.17
C ALA A 53 13.52 -13.20 -1.59
N ILE A 54 13.81 -14.40 -1.06
CA ILE A 54 12.99 -15.60 -1.31
C ILE A 54 11.56 -15.37 -0.84
N LYS A 55 11.37 -14.87 0.38
CA LYS A 55 10.03 -14.60 0.93
C LYS A 55 9.29 -13.55 0.10
N GLU A 56 9.97 -12.47 -0.24
CA GLU A 56 9.39 -11.36 -1.01
C GLU A 56 9.08 -11.74 -2.47
N LEU A 57 9.79 -12.73 -3.03
CA LEU A 57 9.47 -13.36 -4.31
C LEU A 57 8.26 -14.30 -4.21
N ALA A 58 8.22 -15.18 -3.20
CA ALA A 58 7.09 -16.07 -2.94
C ALA A 58 5.78 -15.28 -2.70
N ASP A 59 5.84 -14.25 -1.86
CA ASP A 59 4.71 -13.36 -1.57
C ASP A 59 4.14 -12.66 -2.83
N ARG A 60 4.96 -12.42 -3.87
CA ARG A 60 4.51 -11.82 -5.14
C ARG A 60 3.83 -12.82 -6.07
N LEU A 61 4.28 -14.08 -6.06
CA LEU A 61 3.80 -15.12 -6.97
C LEU A 61 2.59 -15.84 -6.38
N ASP A 62 2.67 -16.24 -5.12
CA ASP A 62 1.67 -17.05 -4.43
C ASP A 62 0.72 -16.21 -3.57
N GLY A 63 1.04 -14.93 -3.38
CA GLY A 63 0.31 -14.00 -2.52
C GLY A 63 0.75 -14.08 -1.05
N LYS A 64 0.50 -13.00 -0.30
CA LYS A 64 0.77 -12.96 1.14
C LYS A 64 -0.36 -13.65 1.90
N SER A 65 -0.01 -14.43 2.92
CA SER A 65 -0.98 -14.92 3.90
C SER A 65 -1.78 -13.77 4.50
N VAL A 66 -3.11 -13.92 4.60
CA VAL A 66 -3.98 -12.92 5.21
C VAL A 66 -3.61 -12.78 6.68
N GLN A 67 -3.09 -11.61 7.06
CA GLN A 67 -2.88 -11.28 8.46
C GLN A 67 -4.22 -10.84 9.06
N ALA A 68 -4.79 -11.66 9.97
CA ALA A 68 -5.94 -11.26 10.76
C ALA A 68 -5.50 -10.24 11.82
N LEU A 69 -6.09 -9.04 11.78
CA LEU A 69 -5.96 -8.04 12.84
C LEU A 69 -7.19 -8.14 13.73
N GLU A 70 -7.06 -8.87 14.83
CA GLU A 70 -8.09 -8.91 15.87
C GLU A 70 -8.09 -7.58 16.62
N HIS A 71 -9.22 -6.86 16.55
CA HIS A 71 -9.47 -5.66 17.34
C HIS A 71 -10.38 -6.04 18.51
N GLY A 72 -9.80 -6.30 19.69
CA GLY A 72 -10.55 -6.45 20.93
C GLY A 72 -10.63 -5.13 21.67
N GLY A 73 -11.84 -4.66 22.00
CA GLY A 73 -12.01 -3.62 23.01
C GLY A 73 -11.60 -4.14 24.39
N LEU A 74 -11.45 -3.24 25.37
CA LEU A 74 -11.43 -3.66 26.78
C LEU A 74 -12.67 -4.55 26.99
N ASP A 75 -12.47 -5.79 27.42
CA ASP A 75 -13.48 -6.83 27.66
C ASP A 75 -13.92 -7.66 26.43
N GLY A 76 -13.20 -7.61 25.30
CA GLY A 76 -13.44 -8.52 24.16
C GLY A 76 -14.68 -8.18 23.31
N ALA A 77 -15.37 -7.09 23.62
CA ALA A 77 -16.36 -6.50 22.73
C ALA A 77 -15.66 -5.68 21.63
N ALA A 78 -16.07 -5.84 20.38
CA ALA A 78 -15.57 -5.03 19.26
C ALA A 78 -15.95 -3.55 19.48
N ALA A 79 -15.06 -2.76 20.07
CA ALA A 79 -15.28 -1.34 20.31
C ALA A 79 -14.80 -0.52 19.11
N VAL A 80 -15.70 -0.25 18.16
CA VAL A 80 -15.53 0.80 17.17
C VAL A 80 -16.69 1.78 17.34
N SER A 81 -16.49 2.81 18.17
CA SER A 81 -17.41 3.95 18.30
C SER A 81 -16.94 5.09 17.40
N VAL A 82 -17.61 5.26 16.26
CA VAL A 82 -17.45 6.42 15.37
C VAL A 82 -18.64 7.35 15.59
N THR A 83 -18.43 8.45 16.32
CA THR A 83 -19.43 9.51 16.47
C THR A 83 -19.24 10.53 15.35
N ILE A 84 -20.17 10.57 14.40
CA ILE A 84 -20.23 11.59 13.34
C ILE A 84 -21.01 12.77 13.91
N ALA A 85 -20.33 13.88 14.22
CA ALA A 85 -21.02 15.14 14.48
C ALA A 85 -21.56 15.68 13.15
N LYS A 86 -22.88 15.83 13.05
CA LYS A 86 -23.54 16.51 11.94
C LYS A 86 -23.02 17.96 11.91
N GLN A 87 -22.26 18.31 10.87
CA GLN A 87 -21.97 19.71 10.57
C GLN A 87 -23.25 20.31 10.02
N ASP A 88 -24.04 20.93 10.89
CA ASP A 88 -25.19 21.71 10.45
C ASP A 88 -24.70 22.95 9.70
N SER A 89 -25.01 22.93 8.40
CA SER A 89 -25.01 24.06 7.51
C SER A 89 -26.24 24.94 7.79
N GLY A 90 -26.04 26.24 8.00
CA GLY A 90 -27.08 27.25 7.72
C GLY A 90 -27.20 28.38 8.74
N ALA A 91 -26.58 29.52 8.43
CA ALA A 91 -27.26 30.80 8.15
C ALA A 91 -26.24 31.78 7.57
#